data_AF-A0A5C7XPC5-F1
#
_entry.id   AF-A0A5C7XPC5-F1
#
_cell.length_a   1.000
_cell.length_b   1.000
_cell.length_c   1.000
_cell.angle_alpha   90.00
_cell.angle_beta   90.00
_cell.angle_gamma   90.00
#
_symmetry.space_group_name_H-M   'P 1'
#
loop_
_entity.id
_entity.type
_entity.pdbx_description
1 polymer ?
#
loop_
_entity_poly.entity_id
_entity_poly.type
_entity_poly.pdbx_seq_one_letter_code
_entity_poly.pdbx_strand_id
1 'polypeptide(L)' 'MKKYWKLSIPVAFLLGIASSGAIAWDGCWFCEQQYRQCVRNGGDIEQCWIDREECYAMNGCMAP' A
#
# COMPACT_ATOMS: atom_id res chain seq x y z
N MET A 1 10.47 -8.97 -45.08
CA MET A 1 9.51 -9.69 -44.22
C MET A 1 10.05 -9.69 -42.79
N LYS A 2 9.52 -8.81 -41.93
CA LYS A 2 10.03 -8.56 -40.56
C LYS A 2 9.24 -9.41 -39.56
N LYS A 3 9.96 -10.20 -38.76
CA LYS A 3 9.44 -11.13 -37.74
C LYS A 3 9.00 -10.33 -36.51
N TYR A 4 7.72 -10.37 -36.16
CA TYR A 4 7.22 -9.87 -34.87
C TYR A 4 7.47 -10.93 -33.80
N TRP A 5 8.52 -10.75 -32.99
CA TRP A 5 8.69 -11.48 -31.74
C TRP A 5 7.87 -10.77 -30.66
N LYS A 6 6.78 -11.41 -30.28
CA LYS A 6 5.86 -10.96 -29.22
C LYS A 6 6.53 -11.27 -27.88
N LEU A 7 7.38 -10.35 -27.42
CA LEU A 7 8.05 -10.46 -26.12
C LEU A 7 7.08 -10.00 -25.02
N SER A 8 6.27 -10.93 -24.53
CA SER A 8 5.48 -10.76 -23.32
C SER A 8 6.43 -10.81 -22.11
N ILE A 9 6.89 -9.66 -21.63
CA ILE A 9 7.49 -9.56 -20.29
C ILE A 9 6.49 -8.82 -19.40
N PRO A 10 5.96 -9.47 -18.35
CA PRO A 10 5.03 -8.83 -17.43
C PRO A 10 5.77 -7.74 -16.62
N VAL A 11 5.43 -6.49 -16.91
CA VAL A 11 5.84 -5.28 -16.17
C VAL A 11 5.06 -5.22 -14.85
N ALA A 12 5.26 -6.20 -13.97
CA ALA A 12 4.55 -6.25 -12.69
C ALA A 12 5.40 -6.75 -11.51
N PHE A 13 6.65 -7.16 -11.73
CA PHE A 13 7.46 -7.79 -10.68
C PHE A 13 8.66 -6.97 -10.18
N LEU A 14 8.73 -5.68 -10.50
CA LEU A 14 9.84 -4.79 -10.13
C LEU A 14 9.38 -3.49 -9.44
N LEU A 15 8.39 -3.57 -8.56
CA LEU A 15 8.15 -2.51 -7.55
C LEU A 15 8.62 -2.96 -6.16
N GLY A 16 9.72 -3.71 -6.13
CA GLY A 16 10.48 -4.02 -4.94
C GLY A 16 11.82 -3.30 -4.97
N ILE A 17 11.86 -1.97 -4.90
CA ILE A 17 13.09 -1.24 -4.54
C ILE A 17 12.72 -0.01 -3.70
N ALA A 18 13.08 -0.12 -2.41
CA ALA A 18 13.56 0.91 -1.51
C ALA A 18 13.21 2.38 -1.80
N SER A 19 12.53 2.99 -0.84
CA SER A 19 12.62 4.43 -0.61
C SER A 19 12.74 4.70 0.90
N SER A 20 13.82 4.21 1.50
CA SER A 20 14.26 4.64 2.83
C SER A 20 14.65 6.11 2.74
N GLY A 21 13.72 7.04 2.98
CA GLY A 21 14.03 8.47 3.05
C GLY A 21 12.96 9.49 2.63
N ALA A 22 11.74 9.08 2.23
CA ALA A 22 10.71 10.03 1.76
C ALA A 22 9.26 9.66 2.15
N ILE A 23 9.02 9.07 3.33
CA ILE A 23 7.72 8.46 3.67
C ILE A 23 7.16 8.98 5.00
N ALA A 24 6.92 10.28 5.13
CA ALA A 24 6.07 10.80 6.21
C ALA A 24 4.66 11.14 5.70
N TRP A 25 4.55 11.52 4.42
CA TRP A 25 3.26 11.81 3.78
C TRP A 25 2.57 10.56 3.20
N ASP A 26 3.34 9.56 2.76
CA ASP A 26 2.79 8.33 2.16
C ASP A 26 2.31 7.33 3.23
N GLY A 27 2.94 7.31 4.42
CA GLY A 27 2.63 6.33 5.46
C GLY A 27 1.19 6.46 5.99
N CYS A 28 0.76 7.67 6.33
CA CYS A 28 -0.59 7.90 6.85
C CYS A 28 -1.67 7.65 5.80
N TRP A 29 -1.42 8.06 4.56
CA TRP A 29 -2.31 7.78 3.43
C TRP A 29 -2.41 6.28 3.17
N PHE A 30 -1.29 5.56 3.23
CA PHE A 30 -1.25 4.10 3.10
C PHE A 30 -2.05 3.40 4.21
N CYS A 31 -1.91 3.84 5.46
CA CYS A 31 -2.70 3.31 6.57
C CYS A 31 -4.22 3.54 6.35
N GLU A 32 -4.62 4.72 5.84
CA GLU A 32 -6.01 4.98 5.44
C GLU A 32 -6.49 4.07 4.32
N GLN A 33 -5.65 3.78 3.32
CA GLN A 33 -6.00 2.85 2.25
C GLN A 33 -6.17 1.43 2.78
N GLN A 34 -5.29 0.98 3.69
CA GLN A 34 -5.43 -0.34 4.31
C GLN A 34 -6.75 -0.46 5.08
N TYR A 35 -7.10 0.54 5.88
CA TYR A 35 -8.38 0.59 6.58
C TYR A 35 -9.56 0.51 5.61
N ARG A 36 -9.58 1.35 4.56
CA ARG A 36 -10.67 1.34 3.57
C ARG A 36 -10.80 -0.01 2.87
N GLN A 37 -9.68 -0.66 2.56
CA GLN A 37 -9.70 -1.97 1.93
C GLN A 37 -10.18 -3.06 2.90
N CYS A 38 -9.76 -2.99 4.18
CA CYS A 38 -10.21 -3.89 5.22
C CYS A 38 -11.74 -3.83 5.39
N VAL A 39 -12.30 -2.63 5.54
CA VAL A 39 -13.76 -2.42 5.61
C VAL A 39 -14.47 -2.84 4.33
N ARG A 40 -13.92 -2.49 3.15
CA ARG A 40 -14.49 -2.86 1.84
C ARG A 40 -14.55 -4.37 1.62
N ASN A 41 -13.58 -5.12 2.16
CA ASN A 41 -13.54 -6.57 2.07
C ASN A 41 -14.44 -7.26 3.10
N GLY A 42 -15.18 -6.50 3.92
CA GLY A 42 -16.02 -7.04 4.99
C GLY A 42 -15.25 -7.49 6.22
N GLY A 43 -14.05 -6.94 6.43
CA GLY A 43 -13.29 -7.12 7.67
C GLY A 43 -14.04 -6.56 8.88
N ASP A 44 -13.71 -7.07 10.06
CA ASP A 44 -14.23 -6.55 11.31
C ASP A 44 -13.78 -5.08 11.50
N ILE A 45 -14.74 -4.17 11.67
CA ILE A 45 -14.47 -2.73 11.69
C ILE A 45 -13.57 -2.35 12.87
N GLU A 46 -13.74 -3.01 14.02
CA GLU A 46 -12.94 -2.74 15.22
C GLU A 46 -11.48 -3.15 14.99
N GLN A 47 -11.25 -4.35 14.44
CA GLN A 47 -9.91 -4.80 14.08
C GLN A 47 -9.29 -3.94 12.98
N CYS A 48 -10.04 -3.59 11.92
CA CYS A 48 -9.55 -2.72 10.86
C CYS A 48 -9.11 -1.35 11.40
N TRP A 49 -9.82 -0.83 12.42
CA TRP A 49 -9.46 0.43 13.07
C TRP A 49 -8.19 0.30 13.92
N ILE A 50 -8.07 -0.76 14.71
CA ILE A 50 -6.86 -1.06 15.52
C ILE A 50 -5.63 -1.14 14.60
N ASP A 51 -5.71 -1.94 13.53
CA ASP A 51 -4.61 -2.12 12.57
C ASP A 51 -4.20 -0.77 11.94
N ARG A 52 -5.17 0.10 11.70
CA ARG A 52 -4.92 1.45 11.19
C ARG A 52 -4.21 2.32 12.23
N GLU A 53 -4.63 2.30 13.49
CA GLU A 53 -3.98 3.08 14.56
C GLU A 53 -2.56 2.61 14.82
N GLU A 54 -2.31 1.30 14.80
CA GLU A 54 -0.96 0.74 14.88
C GLU A 54 -0.09 1.20 13.69
N CYS A 55 -0.66 1.17 12.48
CA CYS A 55 0.01 1.68 11.29
C CYS A 55 0.32 3.18 11.42
N TYR A 56 -0.59 3.99 11.95
CA TYR A 56 -0.37 5.41 12.20
C TYR A 56 0.74 5.64 13.22
N ALA A 57 0.75 4.91 14.33
CA ALA A 57 1.78 5.01 15.37
C ALA A 57 3.18 4.67 14.82
N MET A 58 3.29 3.62 13.99
CA MET A 58 4.54 3.25 13.34
C MET A 58 5.04 4.29 12.34
N ASN A 59 4.12 4.99 11.67
CA ASN A 59 4.46 5.98 10.64
C ASN A 59 4.52 7.42 11.19
N GLY A 60 4.37 7.62 12.50
CA GLY A 60 4.39 8.95 13.13
C GLY A 60 3.21 9.83 12.72
N CYS A 61 2.11 9.21 12.29
CA CYS A 61 0.90 9.89 11.88
C CYS A 61 0.09 10.30 13.11
N MET A 62 -0.29 11.56 13.19
CA MET A 62 -1.34 11.97 14.13
C MET A 62 -2.67 11.49 13.58
N ALA A 63 -3.33 10.57 14.28
CA ALA A 63 -4.71 10.21 14.00
C ALA A 63 -5.57 11.51 14.06
N PRO A 64 -6.39 11.81 13.04
CA PRO A 64 -7.24 12.99 13.03
C PRO A 64 -8.32 12.93 14.12
#